data_AF-A0A944GDK1-F1
#
_entry.id   AF-A0A944GDK1-F1
#
_cell.length_a   1.000
_cell.length_b   1.000
_cell.length_c   1.000
_cell.angle_alpha   90.00
_cell.angle_beta   90.00
_cell.angle_gamma   90.00
#
_symmetry.space_group_name_H-M   'P 1'
#
loop_
_entity.id
_entity.type
_entity.pdbx_description
1 polymer ?
#
loop_
_entity_poly.entity_id
_entity_poly.type
_entity_poly.pdbx_seq_one_letter_code
_entity_poly.pdbx_strand_id
1 'polypeptide(L)'
;MKKLLLSFALCLLPLVITSCGLEEVCENEAQQVRITSSTGSTFLIDKFEASRTNATAQTAGTGVTMACNLQNTIPWGNVTYEDARNACLDAGKRLCTKDEWMAACGSNYYPYGQKFDNT
;
A
#
# COMPACT_ATOMS: atom_id res chain seq x y z
N MET A 1 10.65 52.25 0.72
CA MET A 1 9.56 51.26 0.73
C MET A 1 10.06 50.04 -0.04
N LYS A 2 10.26 48.92 0.65
CA LYS A 2 10.99 47.74 0.17
C LYS A 2 10.15 46.94 -0.83
N LYS A 3 10.83 46.51 -1.90
CA LYS A 3 10.40 45.57 -2.94
C LYS A 3 10.11 44.18 -2.34
N LEU A 4 9.07 43.51 -2.79
CA LEU A 4 9.01 42.04 -2.76
C LEU A 4 8.37 41.54 -4.05
N LEU A 5 9.22 40.98 -4.91
CA LEU A 5 8.85 40.27 -6.11
C LEU A 5 8.26 38.91 -5.71
N LEU A 6 7.00 38.63 -6.07
CA LEU A 6 6.54 37.25 -6.22
C LEU A 6 6.86 36.84 -7.66
N SER A 7 8.00 36.17 -7.82
CA SER A 7 8.44 35.58 -9.08
C SER A 7 7.58 34.36 -9.40
N PHE A 8 6.63 34.52 -10.32
CA PHE A 8 6.02 33.39 -11.03
C PHE A 8 7.09 32.85 -11.99
N ALA A 9 7.79 31.79 -11.58
CA ALA A 9 8.67 31.05 -12.47
C ALA A 9 7.82 30.29 -13.49
N LEU A 10 7.63 30.92 -14.65
CA LEU A 10 7.02 30.37 -15.83
C LEU A 10 7.99 29.35 -16.46
N CYS A 11 7.77 28.06 -16.20
CA CYS A 11 8.53 26.99 -16.83
C CYS A 11 7.95 26.72 -18.23
N LEU A 12 8.46 27.45 -19.24
CA LEU A 12 8.16 27.26 -20.66
C LEU A 12 9.19 26.33 -21.29
N LEU A 13 8.93 25.02 -21.30
CA LEU A 13 9.50 24.05 -22.27
C LEU A 13 8.52 22.87 -22.41
N PRO A 14 8.41 22.26 -23.61
CA PRO A 14 7.18 21.62 -24.04
C PRO A 14 6.93 20.28 -23.33
N LEU A 15 5.71 20.14 -22.82
CA LEU A 15 5.00 18.88 -22.55
C LEU A 15 5.51 17.99 -21.40
N VAL A 16 5.86 18.55 -20.24
CA VAL A 16 5.77 17.78 -18.99
C VAL A 16 5.23 18.68 -17.88
N ILE A 17 3.92 18.58 -17.64
CA ILE A 17 3.29 19.10 -16.42
C ILE A 17 3.67 18.11 -15.32
N THR A 18 4.83 18.29 -14.69
CA THR A 18 5.07 17.65 -13.39
C THR A 18 5.13 18.76 -12.37
N SER A 19 4.07 18.79 -11.56
CA SER A 19 3.84 19.71 -10.46
C SER A 19 5.01 19.67 -9.47
N CYS A 20 5.24 20.80 -8.79
CA CYS A 20 6.01 20.82 -7.55
C CYS A 20 5.15 20.16 -6.46
N GLY A 21 5.04 18.83 -6.50
CA GLY A 21 4.41 18.00 -5.50
C GLY A 21 5.31 16.80 -5.26
N LEU A 22 5.73 16.58 -4.01
CA LEU A 22 6.30 15.31 -3.60
C LEU A 22 5.17 14.29 -3.67
N GLU A 23 4.96 13.66 -4.83
CA GLU A 23 4.06 12.52 -4.92
C GLU A 23 4.63 11.42 -4.03
N GLU A 24 3.95 11.13 -2.93
CA GLU A 24 4.24 9.92 -2.16
C GLU A 24 3.93 8.73 -3.06
N VAL A 25 4.96 8.05 -3.53
CA VAL A 25 4.86 6.84 -4.33
C VAL A 25 5.33 5.65 -3.50
N CYS A 26 4.79 4.47 -3.79
CA CYS A 26 5.39 3.22 -3.30
C CYS A 26 6.70 2.99 -4.06
N GLU A 27 7.81 3.46 -3.51
CA GLU A 27 9.12 3.17 -4.10
C GLU A 27 9.43 1.69 -3.95
N ASN A 28 9.86 1.05 -5.05
CA ASN A 28 10.05 -0.39 -5.20
C ASN A 28 8.72 -1.16 -5.30
N GLU A 29 8.54 -1.83 -6.45
CA GLU A 29 7.23 -2.16 -7.00
C GLU A 29 6.30 -2.95 -6.09
N ALA A 30 5.00 -2.64 -6.22
CA ALA A 30 3.97 -3.32 -5.47
C ALA A 30 3.90 -4.82 -5.85
N GLN A 31 4.31 -5.72 -4.96
CA GLN A 31 4.45 -7.16 -5.24
C GLN A 31 3.15 -7.92 -4.99
N GLN A 32 2.33 -8.13 -6.03
CA GLN A 32 1.11 -8.95 -5.94
C GLN A 32 1.33 -10.39 -6.41
N VAL A 33 0.60 -11.32 -5.81
CA VAL A 33 0.56 -12.73 -6.22
C VAL A 33 -0.85 -13.11 -6.67
N ARG A 34 -0.95 -14.01 -7.65
CA ARG A 34 -2.22 -14.51 -8.17
C ARG A 34 -2.68 -15.71 -7.34
N ILE A 35 -3.89 -15.65 -6.82
CA ILE A 35 -4.55 -16.75 -6.10
C ILE A 35 -5.77 -17.22 -6.89
N THR A 36 -5.98 -18.53 -6.92
CA THR A 36 -7.21 -19.15 -7.41
C THR A 36 -7.93 -19.78 -6.23
N SER A 37 -9.16 -19.32 -5.94
CA SER A 37 -9.98 -19.85 -4.87
C SER A 37 -10.42 -21.29 -5.15
N SER A 38 -10.91 -21.99 -4.13
CA SER A 38 -11.52 -23.32 -4.28
C SER A 38 -12.74 -23.35 -5.20
N THR A 39 -13.38 -22.20 -5.42
CA THR A 39 -14.51 -22.03 -6.36
C THR A 39 -14.06 -21.71 -7.78
N GLY A 40 -12.75 -21.58 -8.03
CA GLY A 40 -12.18 -21.29 -9.35
C GLY A 40 -12.04 -19.80 -9.69
N SER A 41 -12.46 -18.89 -8.80
CA SER A 41 -12.27 -17.45 -8.99
C SER A 41 -10.79 -17.08 -8.84
N THR A 42 -10.28 -16.17 -9.67
CA THR A 42 -8.89 -15.70 -9.59
C THR A 42 -8.83 -14.23 -9.22
N PHE A 43 -7.91 -13.89 -8.32
CA PHE A 43 -7.65 -12.51 -7.89
C PHE A 43 -6.16 -12.28 -7.62
N LEU A 44 -5.76 -11.02 -7.55
CA LEU A 44 -4.43 -10.60 -7.09
C LEU A 44 -4.54 -10.18 -5.63
N ILE A 45 -3.59 -10.63 -4.82
CA ILE A 45 -3.44 -10.20 -3.43
C ILE A 45 -2.00 -9.74 -3.19
N ASP A 46 -1.84 -8.75 -2.32
CA ASP A 46 -0.51 -8.27 -1.95
C ASP A 46 0.29 -9.40 -1.28
N LYS A 47 1.54 -9.57 -1.69
CA LYS A 47 2.44 -10.61 -1.17
C LYS A 47 2.89 -10.33 0.26
N PHE A 48 3.03 -9.06 0.59
CA PHE A 48 3.43 -8.57 1.91
C PHE A 48 2.29 -7.77 2.52
N GLU A 49 2.31 -7.63 3.83
CA GLU A 49 1.41 -6.75 4.57
C GLU A 49 1.50 -5.30 4.07
N ALA A 50 0.40 -4.57 4.25
CA ALA A 50 0.35 -3.17 3.88
C ALA A 50 1.45 -2.38 4.62
N SER A 51 2.21 -1.56 3.90
CA SER A 51 3.23 -0.69 4.46
C SER A 51 3.00 0.77 4.03
N ARG A 52 3.54 1.71 4.82
CA ARG A 52 3.55 3.13 4.45
C ARG A 52 4.55 3.37 3.31
N THR A 53 4.33 4.43 2.53
CA THR A 53 5.14 4.78 1.35
C THR A 53 6.63 4.96 1.64
N ASN A 54 6.99 5.32 2.88
CA ASN A 54 8.35 5.47 3.35
C ASN A 54 8.74 4.50 4.49
N ALA A 55 8.04 3.37 4.61
CA ALA A 55 8.39 2.33 5.59
C ALA A 55 9.73 1.68 5.25
N THR A 56 10.49 1.29 6.27
CA THR A 56 11.76 0.55 6.14
C THR A 56 11.79 -0.61 7.12
N ALA A 57 12.88 -1.38 7.14
CA ALA A 57 13.10 -2.43 8.14
C ALA A 57 13.22 -1.90 9.58
N GLN A 58 13.44 -0.58 9.77
CA GLN A 58 13.66 0.03 11.08
C GLN A 58 12.52 0.95 11.53
N THR A 59 11.67 1.41 10.61
CA THR A 59 10.55 2.29 10.92
C THR A 59 9.31 1.93 10.11
N ALA A 60 8.12 2.03 10.74
CA ALA A 60 6.84 1.87 10.06
C ALA A 60 6.55 3.00 9.06
N GLY A 61 7.35 4.07 9.05
CA GLY A 61 7.14 5.22 8.19
C GLY A 61 6.06 6.18 8.70
N THR A 62 5.84 7.25 7.95
CA THR A 62 4.87 8.32 8.23
C THR A 62 3.95 8.63 7.06
N GLY A 63 4.26 8.14 5.85
CA GLY A 63 3.41 8.37 4.68
C GLY A 63 2.09 7.63 4.80
N VAL A 64 0.98 8.31 4.54
CA VAL A 64 -0.38 7.78 4.75
C VAL A 64 -1.26 7.88 3.51
N THR A 65 -0.68 8.27 2.38
CA THR A 65 -1.41 8.53 1.13
C THR A 65 -1.96 7.27 0.47
N MET A 66 -1.26 6.13 0.57
CA MET A 66 -1.69 4.88 -0.05
C MET A 66 -1.09 3.65 0.66
N ALA A 67 -1.69 2.49 0.44
CA ALA A 67 -1.21 1.21 0.94
C ALA A 67 -0.19 0.58 -0.04
N CYS A 68 1.08 0.54 0.37
CA CYS A 68 2.12 -0.21 -0.32
C CYS A 68 2.20 -1.65 0.20
N ASN A 69 2.98 -2.52 -0.45
CA ASN A 69 3.28 -3.87 0.04
C ASN A 69 4.78 -4.13 -0.09
N LEU A 70 5.57 -3.27 0.56
CA LEU A 70 7.02 -3.24 0.40
C LEU A 70 7.69 -4.40 1.14
N GLN A 71 8.61 -5.09 0.47
CA GLN A 71 9.44 -6.12 1.08
C GLN A 71 10.38 -5.53 2.13
N ASN A 72 10.66 -6.28 3.20
CA ASN A 72 11.60 -5.90 4.27
C ASN A 72 11.25 -4.56 4.94
N THR A 73 9.95 -4.30 5.13
CA THR A 73 9.47 -3.11 5.83
C THR A 73 8.63 -3.48 7.04
N ILE A 74 8.53 -2.56 8.01
CA ILE A 74 7.60 -2.70 9.13
C ILE A 74 6.16 -2.48 8.61
N PRO A 75 5.22 -3.42 8.85
CA PRO A 75 3.83 -3.25 8.44
C PRO A 75 3.15 -2.04 9.06
N TRP A 76 2.17 -1.48 8.34
CA TRP A 76 1.36 -0.36 8.80
C TRP A 76 0.30 -0.85 9.80
N GLY A 77 0.58 -0.67 11.09
CA GLY A 77 -0.34 -0.92 12.19
C GLY A 77 -1.12 0.31 12.68
N ASN A 78 -2.01 0.10 13.66
CA ASN A 78 -2.85 1.14 14.29
C ASN A 78 -3.65 1.96 13.27
N VAL A 79 -4.41 1.25 12.44
CA VAL A 79 -5.21 1.79 11.33
C VAL A 79 -6.66 1.39 11.53
N THR A 80 -7.59 2.32 11.26
CA THR A 80 -9.02 1.98 11.24
C THR A 80 -9.36 1.20 9.96
N TYR A 81 -10.48 0.47 9.97
CA TYR A 81 -10.95 -0.22 8.76
C TYR A 81 -11.17 0.75 7.59
N GLU A 82 -11.68 1.94 7.88
CA GLU A 82 -11.95 2.99 6.89
C GLU A 82 -10.65 3.52 6.26
N ASP A 83 -9.64 3.78 7.09
CA ASP A 83 -8.32 4.22 6.61
C ASP A 83 -7.65 3.13 5.75
N ALA A 84 -7.72 1.86 6.18
CA ALA A 84 -7.19 0.73 5.40
C ALA A 84 -7.87 0.63 4.03
N ARG A 85 -9.20 0.75 4.00
CA ARG A 85 -9.96 0.69 2.75
C ARG A 85 -9.58 1.83 1.82
N ASN A 86 -9.53 3.06 2.33
CA ASN A 86 -9.21 4.24 1.53
C ASN A 86 -7.75 4.17 1.03
N ALA A 87 -6.79 3.79 1.88
CA ALA A 87 -5.40 3.63 1.46
C ALA A 87 -5.22 2.57 0.34
N CYS A 88 -5.99 1.48 0.36
CA CYS A 88 -6.00 0.52 -0.76
C CYS A 88 -6.62 1.10 -2.02
N LEU A 89 -7.68 1.92 -1.92
CA LEU A 89 -8.29 2.60 -3.06
C LEU A 89 -7.33 3.62 -3.69
N ASP A 90 -6.63 4.39 -2.85
CA ASP A 90 -5.63 5.38 -3.27
C ASP A 90 -4.41 4.71 -3.92
N ALA A 91 -4.13 3.45 -3.57
CA ALA A 91 -3.15 2.59 -4.26
C ALA A 91 -3.65 1.99 -5.59
N GLY A 92 -4.87 2.33 -6.05
CA GLY A 92 -5.49 1.76 -7.24
C GLY A 92 -5.99 0.31 -7.07
N LYS A 93 -6.14 -0.15 -5.83
CA LYS A 93 -6.59 -1.50 -5.45
C LYS A 93 -7.93 -1.41 -4.71
N ARG A 94 -8.28 -2.46 -3.97
CA ARG A 94 -9.31 -2.46 -2.94
C ARG A 94 -8.86 -3.29 -1.76
N LEU A 95 -9.46 -3.07 -0.60
CA LEU A 95 -9.24 -3.93 0.57
C LEU A 95 -9.66 -5.37 0.24
N CYS A 96 -8.84 -6.33 0.67
CA CYS A 96 -9.11 -7.75 0.51
C CYS A 96 -10.46 -8.10 1.16
N THR A 97 -11.27 -8.92 0.49
CA THR A 97 -12.45 -9.51 1.13
C THR A 97 -12.02 -10.61 2.10
N LYS A 98 -12.88 -10.96 3.05
CA LYS A 98 -12.64 -12.10 3.94
C LYS A 98 -12.39 -13.39 3.16
N ASP A 99 -13.18 -13.65 2.12
CA ASP A 99 -13.08 -14.89 1.35
C ASP A 99 -11.78 -14.97 0.54
N GLU A 100 -11.32 -13.84 -0.02
CA GLU A 100 -10.03 -13.77 -0.69
C GLU A 100 -8.86 -13.96 0.27
N TRP A 101 -8.94 -13.35 1.47
CA TRP A 101 -7.92 -13.51 2.48
C TRP A 101 -7.83 -14.96 2.96
N MET A 102 -8.98 -15.60 3.22
CA MET A 102 -9.03 -17.03 3.58
C MET A 102 -8.53 -17.93 2.45
N ALA A 103 -8.86 -17.63 1.20
CA ALA A 103 -8.37 -18.40 0.06
C ALA A 103 -6.86 -18.26 -0.12
N ALA A 104 -6.29 -17.07 0.14
CA ALA A 104 -4.86 -16.82 0.05
C ALA A 104 -4.04 -17.50 1.16
N CYS A 105 -4.60 -17.68 2.36
CA CYS A 105 -3.94 -18.42 3.43
C CYS A 105 -3.80 -19.94 3.15
N GLY A 106 -4.60 -20.48 2.21
CA GLY A 106 -4.58 -21.90 1.86
C GLY A 106 -5.44 -22.78 2.77
N SER A 107 -5.57 -24.06 2.40
CA SER A 107 -6.41 -25.03 3.12
C SER A 107 -5.75 -25.52 4.41
N ASN A 108 -6.23 -25.05 5.56
CA ASN A 108 -5.99 -25.54 6.93
C ASN A 108 -4.52 -25.68 7.41
N TYR A 109 -3.53 -25.36 6.60
CA TYR A 109 -2.11 -25.42 6.96
C TYR A 109 -1.59 -24.03 7.29
N TYR A 110 -1.97 -23.51 8.46
CA TYR A 110 -1.36 -22.29 8.96
C TYR A 110 0.01 -22.60 9.55
N PRO A 111 0.97 -21.65 9.53
CA PRO A 111 2.28 -21.80 10.17
C PRO A 111 2.21 -22.15 11.67
N TYR A 112 1.06 -21.90 12.29
CA TYR A 112 0.74 -22.15 13.69
C TYR A 112 -0.24 -23.33 13.91
N GLY A 113 -0.48 -24.17 12.89
CA GLY A 113 -1.42 -25.31 12.97
C GLY A 113 -2.87 -24.95 12.64
N GLN A 114 -3.75 -25.95 12.56
CA GLN A 114 -5.12 -25.78 12.01
C GLN A 114 -6.04 -24.87 12.82
N LYS A 115 -5.69 -24.60 14.08
CA LYS A 115 -6.44 -23.74 15.00
C LYS A 115 -5.47 -22.72 15.58
N PHE A 116 -5.86 -21.45 15.55
CA PHE A 116 -5.14 -20.42 16.28
C PHE A 116 -5.20 -20.74 17.78
N ASP A 117 -4.03 -20.93 18.38
CA ASP A 117 -3.89 -21.05 19.84
C ASP A 117 -3.63 -19.65 20.41
N ASN A 118 -4.55 -19.20 21.26
CA ASN A 118 -4.46 -17.90 21.93
C ASN A 118 -4.21 -18.03 23.43
N THR A 119 -3.76 -19.21 23.89
CA THR A 119 -3.46 -19.50 25.30
C THR A 119 -2.00 -19.27 25.67
#